data_AF-A0A4S3JCQ2-F1
#
_entry.id   AF-A0A4S3JCQ2-F1
#
_cell.length_a   1.000
_cell.length_b   1.000
_cell.length_c   1.000
_cell.angle_alpha   90.00
_cell.angle_beta   90.00
_cell.angle_gamma   90.00
#
_symmetry.space_group_name_H-M   'P 1'
#
loop_
_entity.id
_entity.type
_entity.pdbx_description
1 polymer ?
#
loop_
_entity_poly.entity_id
_entity_poly.type
_entity_poly.pdbx_seq_one_letter_code
_entity_poly.pdbx_strand_id
1 'polypeptide(L)' 'MPSIGYGSNKKTRHMMPSGHKAFLVHNPKDVELLLMHNRTYAAEIGHAVSSRKRVDIIAKAKALGVKVTNPRGRVTTEA' A
#
# COMPACT_ATOMS: atom_id res chain seq x y z
N MET A 1 -6.15 6.89 31.06
CA MET A 1 -5.71 5.48 31.03
C MET A 1 -6.38 4.79 29.84
N PRO A 2 -5.65 4.11 28.93
CA PRO A 2 -6.25 3.39 27.81
C PRO A 2 -7.14 2.25 28.31
N SER A 3 -8.32 2.10 27.72
CA SER A 3 -9.31 1.07 28.08
C SER A 3 -9.92 0.44 26.82
N ILE A 4 -10.61 -0.69 26.97
CA ILE A 4 -11.27 -1.36 25.83
C ILE A 4 -12.35 -0.48 25.16
N GLY A 5 -12.89 0.50 25.87
CA GLY A 5 -13.88 1.46 25.34
C GLY A 5 -13.33 2.42 24.29
N TYR A 6 -12.01 2.59 24.19
CA TYR A 6 -11.37 3.39 23.13
C TYR A 6 -11.22 2.62 21.81
N GLY A 7 -11.63 1.35 21.76
CA GLY A 7 -11.55 0.53 20.55
C GLY A 7 -12.44 1.08 19.43
N SER A 8 -11.84 1.38 18.27
CA SER A 8 -12.60 1.77 17.08
C SER A 8 -13.49 0.62 16.58
N ASN A 9 -14.58 0.96 15.89
CA ASN A 9 -15.51 0.00 15.31
C ASN A 9 -14.78 -1.07 14.48
N LYS A 10 -15.11 -2.35 14.73
CA LYS A 10 -14.48 -3.51 14.06
C LYS A 10 -14.50 -3.42 12.53
N LYS A 11 -15.54 -2.82 11.93
CA LYS A 11 -15.66 -2.67 10.47
C LYS A 11 -14.67 -1.64 9.92
N THR A 12 -14.39 -0.57 10.66
CA THR A 12 -13.57 0.55 10.20
C THR A 12 -12.15 0.55 10.76
N ARG A 13 -11.87 -0.29 11.75
CA ARG A 13 -10.55 -0.46 12.32
C ARG A 13 -9.53 -0.84 11.24
N HIS A 14 -8.34 -0.23 11.31
CA HIS A 14 -7.22 -0.42 10.36
C HIS A 14 -7.45 0.09 8.94
N MET A 15 -8.55 0.81 8.68
CA MET A 15 -8.70 1.54 7.42
C MET A 15 -7.96 2.87 7.47
N MET A 16 -7.34 3.22 6.36
CA MET A 16 -6.77 4.54 6.14
C MET A 16 -7.88 5.56 5.81
N PRO A 17 -7.63 6.87 5.95
CA PRO A 17 -8.55 7.91 5.51
C PRO A 17 -8.93 7.83 4.02
N SER A 18 -8.11 7.15 3.22
CA SER A 18 -8.39 6.86 1.81
C SER A 18 -9.47 5.79 1.58
N GLY A 19 -10.00 5.16 2.64
CA GLY A 19 -10.98 4.07 2.57
C GLY A 19 -10.38 2.69 2.27
N HIS A 20 -9.05 2.58 2.21
CA HIS A 20 -8.35 1.32 1.93
C HIS A 20 -7.60 0.84 3.17
N LYS A 21 -7.35 -0.46 3.28
CA LYS A 21 -6.42 -1.05 4.26
C LYS A 21 -5.01 -1.08 3.69
N ALA A 22 -4.00 -0.76 4.50
CA ALA A 22 -2.61 -0.79 4.06
C ALA A 22 -2.11 -2.24 3.96
N PHE A 23 -1.52 -2.60 2.83
CA PHE A 23 -0.86 -3.88 2.63
C PHE A 23 0.61 -3.64 2.30
N LEU A 24 1.51 -4.19 3.10
CA LEU A 24 2.94 -4.01 2.95
C LEU A 24 3.47 -4.88 1.79
N VAL A 25 4.13 -4.25 0.82
CA VAL A 25 4.64 -4.86 -0.41
C VAL A 25 6.16 -4.72 -0.45
N HIS A 26 6.86 -5.82 -0.76
CA HIS A 26 8.31 -5.85 -0.90
C HIS A 26 8.76 -6.14 -2.34
N ASN A 27 7.92 -6.80 -3.13
CA ASN A 27 8.24 -7.22 -4.49
C ASN A 27 7.04 -7.04 -5.45
N PRO A 28 7.25 -7.11 -6.78
CA PRO A 28 6.16 -6.98 -7.75
C PRO A 28 5.10 -8.10 -7.68
N LYS A 29 5.44 -9.30 -7.22
CA LYS A 29 4.49 -10.42 -7.06
C LYS A 29 3.51 -10.16 -5.92
N ASP A 30 3.94 -9.48 -4.86
CA ASP A 30 3.07 -9.06 -3.76
C ASP A 30 1.97 -8.10 -4.26
N VAL A 31 2.24 -7.35 -5.33
CA VAL A 31 1.23 -6.48 -5.98
C VAL A 31 0.19 -7.30 -6.74
N GLU A 32 0.58 -8.46 -7.29
CA GLU A 32 -0.34 -9.36 -8.00
C GLU A 32 -1.38 -9.97 -7.07
N LEU A 33 -1.03 -10.20 -5.80
CA LEU A 33 -1.98 -10.62 -4.76
C LEU A 33 -3.12 -9.60 -4.55
N LEU A 34 -2.86 -8.33 -4.86
CA LEU A 34 -3.84 -7.25 -4.71
C LEU A 34 -4.76 -7.08 -5.93
N LEU A 35 -4.60 -7.90 -6.99
CA LEU A 35 -5.40 -7.82 -8.21
C LEU A 35 -6.91 -7.91 -7.92
N MET A 36 -7.31 -8.89 -7.11
CA MET A 36 -8.72 -9.09 -6.75
C MET A 36 -9.20 -8.18 -5.60
N HIS A 37 -8.28 -7.48 -4.92
CA HIS A 37 -8.60 -6.69 -3.74
C HIS A 37 -8.24 -5.20 -3.86
N ASN A 38 -8.13 -4.70 -5.08
CA ASN A 38 -7.78 -3.31 -5.41
C ASN A 38 -8.71 -2.25 -4.80
N ARG A 39 -9.96 -2.58 -4.46
CA ARG A 39 -10.92 -1.68 -3.78
C ARG A 39 -10.77 -1.67 -2.26
N THR A 40 -10.23 -2.74 -1.69
CA THR A 40 -10.18 -2.94 -0.23
C THR A 40 -8.80 -2.58 0.32
N TYR A 41 -7.74 -2.85 -0.44
CA TYR A 41 -6.36 -2.66 -0.02
C TYR A 41 -5.62 -1.68 -0.92
N ALA A 42 -4.70 -0.95 -0.33
CA ALA A 42 -3.70 -0.15 -1.03
C ALA A 42 -2.31 -0.70 -0.70
N ALA A 43 -1.43 -0.69 -1.70
CA ALA A 43 -0.05 -1.14 -1.56
C ALA A 43 0.79 -0.07 -0.84
N GLU A 44 1.49 -0.47 0.20
CA GLU A 44 2.49 0.32 0.88
C GLU A 44 3.86 -0.31 0.65
N ILE A 45 4.77 0.42 -0.01
CA ILE A 45 6.09 -0.12 -0.33
C ILE A 45 6.96 -0.08 0.92
N GLY A 46 7.52 -1.23 1.30
CA GLY A 46 8.39 -1.33 2.47
C GLY A 46 9.61 -0.42 2.40
N HIS A 47 10.03 0.11 3.55
CA HIS A 47 11.15 1.06 3.65
C HIS A 47 12.47 0.51 3.09
N ALA A 48 12.71 -0.80 3.21
CA ALA A 48 13.95 -1.43 2.76
C ALA A 48 14.08 -1.60 1.22
N VAL A 49 13.01 -1.37 0.46
CA VAL A 49 13.00 -1.60 -1.00
C VAL A 49 13.88 -0.55 -1.71
N SER A 50 14.74 -1.03 -2.62
CA SER A 50 15.63 -0.19 -3.43
C SER A 50 14.85 0.58 -4.50
N SER A 51 15.35 1.76 -4.88
CA SER A 51 14.73 2.65 -5.88
C SER A 51 14.33 1.93 -7.17
N ARG A 52 15.23 1.10 -7.72
CA ARG A 52 14.98 0.29 -8.93
C ARG A 52 13.74 -0.61 -8.78
N LYS A 53 13.64 -1.38 -7.70
CA LYS A 53 12.47 -2.25 -7.45
C LYS A 53 11.20 -1.46 -7.21
N ARG A 54 11.29 -0.24 -6.65
CA ARG A 54 10.12 0.63 -6.45
C ARG A 54 9.52 1.04 -7.79
N VAL A 55 10.33 1.35 -8.79
CA VAL A 55 9.86 1.67 -10.14
C VAL A 55 9.05 0.50 -10.72
N ASP A 56 9.57 -0.73 -10.61
CA ASP A 56 8.88 -1.93 -11.08
C ASP A 56 7.54 -2.17 -10.37
N ILE A 57 7.53 -2.00 -9.04
CA ILE A 57 6.33 -2.12 -8.21
C ILE A 57 5.29 -1.06 -8.59
N ILE A 58 5.71 0.19 -8.81
CA ILE A 58 4.81 1.29 -9.21
C ILE A 58 4.24 1.03 -10.60
N ALA A 59 5.07 0.60 -11.55
CA ALA A 59 4.62 0.25 -12.90
C ALA A 59 3.59 -0.87 -12.88
N LYS A 60 3.85 -1.94 -12.11
CA LYS A 60 2.90 -3.05 -11.94
C LYS A 60 1.61 -2.61 -11.26
N ALA A 61 1.70 -1.83 -10.18
CA ALA A 61 0.54 -1.32 -9.46
C ALA A 61 -0.34 -0.44 -10.35
N LYS A 62 0.27 0.39 -11.21
CA LYS A 62 -0.44 1.22 -12.19
C LYS A 62 -1.18 0.37 -13.22
N ALA A 63 -0.56 -0.71 -13.72
CA ALA A 63 -1.20 -1.63 -14.66
C ALA A 63 -2.40 -2.38 -14.03
N LEU A 64 -2.32 -2.74 -12.75
CA LEU A 64 -3.38 -3.46 -12.03
C LEU A 64 -4.42 -2.53 -11.38
N GLY A 65 -4.26 -1.21 -11.48
CA GLY A 65 -5.14 -0.22 -10.86
C GLY A 65 -5.09 -0.20 -9.33
N VAL A 66 -3.99 -0.67 -8.73
CA VAL A 66 -3.81 -0.70 -7.27
C VAL A 66 -3.24 0.65 -6.81
N LYS A 67 -3.87 1.24 -5.80
CA LYS A 67 -3.38 2.49 -5.19
C LYS A 67 -2.12 2.23 -4.37
N VAL A 68 -1.06 3.01 -4.63
CA VAL A 68 0.18 3.01 -3.83
C VAL A 68 0.14 4.19 -2.86
N THR A 69 0.42 3.96 -1.57
CA THR A 69 0.37 5.00 -0.53
C THR A 69 1.58 5.92 -0.55
N ASN A 70 2.76 5.39 -0.90
CA ASN A 70 4.04 6.10 -0.89
C ASN A 70 4.76 6.08 -2.27
N PRO A 71 4.13 6.58 -3.35
CA PRO A 71 4.65 6.47 -4.72
C PRO A 71 5.92 7.29 -4.96
N ARG A 72 6.12 8.40 -4.23
CA ARG A 72 7.28 9.30 -4.40
C ARG A 72 8.51 8.91 -3.58
N GLY A 73 8.47 7.81 -2.81
CA GLY A 73 9.58 7.48 -1.91
C GLY A 73 10.80 6.93 -2.65
N ARG A 74 12.02 7.37 -2.29
CA ARG A 74 13.32 6.92 -2.85
C ARG A 74 13.41 6.84 -4.38
N VAL A 75 12.45 7.40 -5.13
CA VAL A 75 12.53 7.50 -6.58
C VAL A 75 13.20 8.83 -6.87
N THR A 76 14.40 8.81 -7.42
CA THR A 76 15.05 10.00 -7.96
C THR A 76 14.29 10.39 -9.23
N THR A 77 13.59 11.53 -9.19
CA THR A 77 12.85 12.08 -10.33
C THR A 77 13.83 12.55 -11.40
N GLU A 78 14.11 11.66 -12.34
CA GLU A 78 14.57 11.96 -13.71
C GLU A 78 13.57 11.29 -14.66
N ALA A 79 12.33 11.80 -14.72
CA ALA A 79 11.32 11.50 -15.75
C ALA A 79 10.12 12.44 -15.61
#